data_AF-A0A4R0QW40-F1
#
_entry.id   AF-A0A4R0QW40-F1
#
_cell.length_a   1.000
_cell.length_b   1.000
_cell.length_c   1.000
_cell.angle_alpha   90.00
_cell.angle_beta   90.00
_cell.angle_gamma   90.00
#
_symmetry.space_group_name_H-M   'P 1'
#
loop_
_entity.id
_entity.type
_entity.pdbx_description
1 polymer ?
#
loop_
_entity_poly.entity_id
_entity_poly.type
_entity_poly.pdbx_seq_one_letter_code
_entity_poly.pdbx_strand_id
1 'polypeptide(L)'
;MSKVKNKKVIQAAGTIIYRRSNNTQHLSSNTNTSSTNTVNAHDNIEVCIIHRPRYDDWSWPKGKLHKHESLAHAAIRETAEETGYNVRLEAPLGMVSYELDANGSDAVIPLPSEVSSENNWAKDSKRISNRIRKEVTYWVAQLISPEQESVRRLSFGEPILSTPAETDMVRWVSVEKAIAMMTRNDDKNLARTFQKYLETTRSQRARTLIVVRNAQSISSKNWQGSQHQRPLTPRGAAQAYALTTELSCYLPDTIFSCDFTRCIQTFQNWSSTTGETTCVFDVHDTAESILSRSTEYRSASNCSAANRSTGNRSTDHLNISSNTTTANKASHSSSKSTTNSRFLDALATILEHLADGTSICSAIAVTRSQLALAAQFLPELAQDTKTAHALSEILSAKKSLSHSHGFAITIVPTSDELSNAHTPCIITDITRITPIVY
;
A
#
# COMPACT_ATOMS: atom_id res chain seq x y z
N MET A 1 19.87 4.93 -39.05
CA MET A 1 19.20 4.59 -37.78
C MET A 1 18.68 5.87 -37.15
N SER A 2 17.40 6.20 -37.34
CA SER A 2 16.79 7.37 -36.70
C SER A 2 16.78 7.16 -35.19
N LYS A 3 17.32 8.12 -34.44
CA LYS A 3 17.18 8.15 -32.97
C LYS A 3 15.68 8.19 -32.66
N VAL A 4 15.13 7.09 -32.16
CA VAL A 4 13.77 7.06 -31.60
C VAL A 4 13.77 8.06 -30.45
N LYS A 5 13.16 9.23 -30.64
CA LYS A 5 12.94 10.18 -29.56
C LYS A 5 12.09 9.46 -28.51
N ASN A 6 12.54 9.45 -27.26
CA ASN A 6 11.76 8.91 -26.14
C ASN A 6 10.39 9.60 -26.14
N LYS A 7 9.32 8.82 -26.37
CA LYS A 7 7.94 9.33 -26.30
C LYS A 7 7.70 9.88 -24.89
N LYS A 8 7.07 11.05 -24.80
CA LYS A 8 6.68 11.65 -23.52
C LYS A 8 5.66 10.72 -22.83
N VAL A 9 5.91 10.36 -21.58
CA VAL A 9 5.00 9.55 -20.77
C VAL A 9 4.37 10.44 -19.70
N ILE A 10 3.04 10.41 -19.60
CA ILE A 10 2.26 10.99 -18.50
C ILE A 10 1.91 9.86 -17.55
N GLN A 11 2.36 9.98 -16.31
CA GLN A 11 2.00 9.06 -15.22
C GLN A 11 0.71 9.53 -14.57
N ALA A 12 -0.15 8.57 -14.26
CA ALA A 12 -1.41 8.75 -13.59
C ALA A 12 -1.67 7.58 -12.64
N ALA A 13 -2.56 7.77 -11.68
CA ALA A 13 -2.94 6.72 -10.76
C ALA A 13 -4.41 6.84 -10.35
N GLY A 14 -4.99 5.73 -9.92
CA GLY A 14 -6.39 5.65 -9.53
C GLY A 14 -6.70 4.43 -8.68
N THR A 15 -7.98 4.25 -8.36
CA THR A 15 -8.42 3.13 -7.52
C THR A 15 -9.69 2.48 -8.03
N ILE A 16 -9.87 1.21 -7.67
CA ILE A 16 -11.18 0.58 -7.59
C ILE A 16 -11.57 0.53 -6.12
N ILE A 17 -12.49 1.42 -5.75
CA ILE A 17 -13.09 1.43 -4.42
C ILE A 17 -14.22 0.41 -4.39
N TYR A 18 -14.28 -0.37 -3.31
CA TYR A 18 -15.39 -1.28 -3.09
C TYR A 18 -15.96 -1.20 -1.68
N ARG A 19 -17.20 -1.65 -1.54
CA ARG A 19 -17.87 -1.87 -0.25
C ARG A 19 -18.79 -3.07 -0.33
N ARG A 20 -19.27 -3.55 0.82
CA ARG A 20 -20.39 -4.49 0.85
C ARG A 20 -21.69 -3.72 0.66
N SER A 21 -22.61 -4.24 -0.15
CA SER A 21 -23.94 -3.70 -0.34
C SER A 21 -24.78 -3.90 0.93
N ASN A 22 -25.53 -2.86 1.31
CA ASN A 22 -26.43 -2.90 2.46
C ASN A 22 -27.75 -3.64 2.18
N ASN A 23 -28.01 -4.04 0.93
CA ASN A 23 -29.26 -4.68 0.51
C ASN A 23 -29.47 -6.12 1.02
N THR A 24 -28.58 -6.64 1.87
CA THR A 24 -28.68 -8.01 2.42
C THR A 24 -29.80 -8.20 3.44
N GLN A 25 -30.47 -7.13 3.89
CA GLN A 25 -31.58 -7.20 4.85
C GLN A 25 -32.91 -7.69 4.23
N HIS A 26 -33.03 -7.85 2.91
CA HIS A 26 -34.29 -8.27 2.26
C HIS A 26 -34.31 -9.70 1.69
N LEU A 27 -33.20 -10.45 1.76
CA LEU A 27 -33.14 -11.83 1.26
C LEU A 27 -33.40 -12.91 2.32
N SER A 28 -33.59 -12.55 3.59
CA SER A 28 -33.76 -13.49 4.71
C SER A 28 -35.20 -13.79 5.11
N SER A 29 -36.22 -13.31 4.38
CA SER A 29 -37.64 -13.49 4.78
C SER A 29 -38.51 -14.27 3.78
N ASN A 30 -37.94 -15.11 2.91
CA ASN A 30 -38.74 -16.05 2.11
C ASN A 30 -37.96 -17.34 1.83
N THR A 31 -37.89 -18.22 2.83
CA THR A 31 -37.42 -19.61 2.63
C THR A 31 -38.59 -20.57 2.76
N ASN A 32 -39.15 -20.93 1.62
CA ASN A 32 -39.82 -22.22 1.41
C ASN A 32 -39.53 -22.72 -0.01
N THR A 33 -38.23 -22.87 -0.33
CA THR A 33 -37.76 -23.69 -1.44
C THR A 33 -36.35 -24.18 -1.15
N SER A 34 -36.22 -25.47 -0.91
CA SER A 34 -34.95 -26.18 -0.81
C SER A 34 -34.28 -26.24 -2.19
N SER A 35 -33.48 -25.23 -2.51
CA SER A 35 -32.49 -25.28 -3.58
C SER A 35 -31.23 -24.57 -3.11
N THR A 36 -30.14 -25.33 -3.03
CA THR A 36 -28.79 -24.90 -2.67
C THR A 36 -28.27 -23.84 -3.66
N ASN A 37 -28.71 -22.59 -3.51
CA ASN A 37 -28.08 -21.45 -4.18
C ASN A 37 -26.92 -20.98 -3.31
N THR A 38 -25.71 -21.42 -3.64
CA THR A 38 -24.47 -20.77 -3.20
C THR A 38 -24.49 -19.35 -3.74
N VAL A 39 -24.93 -18.39 -2.93
CA VAL A 39 -24.82 -16.95 -3.26
C VAL A 39 -23.35 -16.67 -3.49
N ASN A 40 -22.96 -16.22 -4.68
CA ASN A 40 -21.56 -15.93 -4.96
C ASN A 40 -21.13 -14.79 -4.04
N ALA A 41 -19.96 -14.93 -3.40
CA ALA A 41 -19.48 -13.94 -2.43
C ALA A 41 -19.28 -12.52 -3.01
N HIS A 42 -19.34 -12.37 -4.34
CA HIS A 42 -19.23 -11.09 -5.06
C HIS A 42 -20.57 -10.39 -5.33
N ASP A 43 -21.70 -11.11 -5.22
CA ASP A 43 -23.03 -10.54 -5.49
C ASP A 43 -23.39 -9.41 -4.52
N ASN A 44 -22.73 -9.39 -3.36
CA ASN A 44 -22.89 -8.35 -2.34
C ASN A 44 -21.82 -7.25 -2.40
N ILE A 45 -21.01 -7.16 -3.46
CA ILE A 45 -19.96 -6.14 -3.60
C ILE A 45 -20.37 -5.04 -4.57
N GLU A 46 -20.29 -3.81 -4.09
CA GLU A 46 -20.46 -2.61 -4.90
C GLU A 46 -19.11 -1.96 -5.15
N VAL A 47 -18.94 -1.42 -6.35
CA VAL A 47 -17.78 -0.63 -6.77
C VAL A 47 -18.20 0.79 -7.14
N CYS A 48 -17.28 1.74 -6.93
CA CYS A 48 -17.52 3.15 -7.22
C CYS A 48 -17.04 3.53 -8.63
N ILE A 49 -17.95 4.05 -9.46
CA ILE A 49 -17.65 4.58 -10.81
C ILE A 49 -18.04 6.05 -10.90
N ILE A 50 -17.34 6.79 -11.74
CA ILE A 50 -17.59 8.22 -11.98
C ILE A 50 -18.02 8.47 -13.42
N HIS A 51 -18.86 9.50 -13.60
CA HIS A 51 -19.21 10.04 -14.90
C HIS A 51 -18.46 11.35 -15.14
N ARG A 52 -17.90 11.52 -16.35
CA ARG A 52 -17.15 12.71 -16.74
C ARG A 52 -17.85 13.44 -17.88
N PRO A 53 -18.53 14.57 -17.63
CA PRO A 53 -19.32 15.29 -18.65
C PRO A 53 -18.56 15.66 -19.91
N ARG A 54 -17.27 16.01 -19.76
CA ARG A 54 -16.41 16.40 -20.87
C ARG A 54 -16.30 15.31 -21.95
N TYR A 55 -16.35 14.05 -21.56
CA TYR A 55 -16.20 12.90 -22.46
C TYR A 55 -17.48 12.09 -22.60
N ASP A 56 -18.51 12.39 -21.80
CA ASP A 56 -19.74 11.61 -21.67
C ASP A 56 -19.43 10.12 -21.44
N ASP A 57 -18.55 9.85 -20.46
CA ASP A 57 -18.02 8.51 -20.23
C ASP A 57 -18.06 8.09 -18.76
N TRP A 58 -18.21 6.77 -18.55
CA TRP A 58 -18.10 6.14 -17.25
C TRP A 58 -16.74 5.47 -17.12
N SER A 59 -16.02 5.80 -16.05
CA SER A 59 -14.68 5.26 -15.79
C SER A 59 -14.39 5.11 -14.30
N TRP A 60 -13.24 4.53 -13.99
CA TRP A 60 -12.67 4.54 -12.64
C TRP A 60 -12.11 5.92 -12.27
N PRO A 61 -12.12 6.29 -10.98
CA PRO A 61 -11.48 7.51 -10.53
C PRO A 61 -9.95 7.42 -10.67
N LYS A 62 -9.35 8.46 -11.26
CA LYS A 62 -7.93 8.53 -11.64
C LYS A 62 -7.56 9.89 -12.23
N GLY A 63 -6.37 10.36 -11.88
CA GLY A 63 -5.78 11.52 -12.53
C GLY A 63 -4.27 11.53 -12.52
N LYS A 64 -3.71 12.68 -12.94
CA LYS A 64 -2.29 12.81 -13.30
C LYS A 64 -1.48 13.11 -12.05
N LEU A 65 -0.27 12.60 -12.01
CA LEU A 65 0.64 12.91 -10.91
C LEU A 65 0.97 14.41 -10.91
N HIS A 66 0.89 15.01 -9.73
CA HIS A 66 1.46 16.30 -9.43
C HIS A 66 2.99 16.20 -9.43
N LYS A 67 3.65 17.36 -9.51
CA LYS A 67 5.11 17.41 -9.39
C LYS A 67 5.50 16.89 -8.00
N HIS A 68 6.41 15.91 -7.99
CA HIS A 68 6.91 15.29 -6.77
C HIS A 68 5.88 14.47 -5.97
N GLU A 69 4.87 13.96 -6.67
CA GLU A 69 3.89 13.04 -6.10
C GLU A 69 4.24 11.59 -6.46
N SER A 70 4.01 10.65 -5.54
CA SER A 70 4.10 9.21 -5.83
C SER A 70 2.80 8.70 -6.47
N LEU A 71 2.86 7.56 -7.17
CA LEU A 71 1.66 6.94 -7.74
C LEU A 71 0.63 6.60 -6.65
N ALA A 72 1.08 6.13 -5.49
CA ALA A 72 0.20 5.79 -4.37
C ALA A 72 -0.50 7.03 -3.80
N HIS A 73 0.24 8.14 -3.62
CA HIS A 73 -0.34 9.39 -3.16
C HIS A 73 -1.35 9.94 -4.18
N ALA A 74 -0.99 9.96 -5.47
CA ALA A 74 -1.90 10.38 -6.53
C ALA A 74 -3.18 9.52 -6.56
N ALA A 75 -3.08 8.21 -6.40
CA ALA A 75 -4.25 7.33 -6.36
C ALA A 75 -5.23 7.72 -5.24
N ILE A 76 -4.73 8.03 -4.04
CA ILE A 76 -5.55 8.46 -2.92
C ILE A 76 -6.15 9.85 -3.16
N ARG A 77 -5.33 10.82 -3.56
CA ARG A 77 -5.77 12.19 -3.82
C ARG A 77 -6.86 12.21 -4.88
N GLU A 78 -6.60 11.65 -6.06
CA GLU A 78 -7.53 11.63 -7.19
C GLU A 78 -8.84 10.92 -6.83
N THR A 79 -8.76 9.85 -6.04
CA THR A 79 -9.97 9.17 -5.54
C THR A 79 -10.80 10.09 -4.66
N ALA A 80 -10.17 10.80 -3.71
CA ALA A 80 -10.87 11.71 -2.83
C ALA A 80 -11.43 12.94 -3.59
N GLU A 81 -10.68 13.49 -4.54
CA GLU A 81 -11.08 14.64 -5.35
C GLU A 81 -12.27 14.32 -6.25
N GLU A 82 -12.24 13.20 -7.00
CA GLU A 82 -13.29 12.86 -7.96
C GLU A 82 -14.53 12.21 -7.32
N THR A 83 -14.38 11.53 -6.17
CA THR A 83 -15.49 10.76 -5.56
C THR A 83 -15.98 11.31 -4.22
N GLY A 84 -15.19 12.16 -3.57
CA GLY A 84 -15.41 12.56 -2.18
C GLY A 84 -15.10 11.47 -1.14
N TYR A 85 -14.72 10.27 -1.56
CA TYR A 85 -14.42 9.17 -0.65
C TYR A 85 -12.93 9.09 -0.31
N ASN A 86 -12.65 9.03 0.99
CA ASN A 86 -11.33 8.72 1.49
C ASN A 86 -11.15 7.19 1.57
N VAL A 87 -10.01 6.71 1.06
CA VAL A 87 -9.73 5.27 0.94
C VAL A 87 -8.31 4.91 1.35
N ARG A 88 -8.03 3.70 1.78
CA ARG A 88 -6.65 3.18 1.92
C ARG A 88 -6.36 2.17 0.81
N LEU A 89 -5.11 2.15 0.35
CA LEU A 89 -4.68 1.21 -0.66
C LEU A 89 -4.53 -0.20 -0.08
N GLU A 90 -4.89 -1.19 -0.89
CA GLU A 90 -4.66 -2.61 -0.62
C GLU A 90 -3.71 -3.17 -1.69
N ALA A 91 -4.17 -4.12 -2.51
CA ALA A 91 -3.37 -4.74 -3.55
C ALA A 91 -3.26 -3.86 -4.80
N PRO A 92 -2.12 -3.88 -5.51
CA PRO A 92 -2.05 -3.36 -6.86
C PRO A 92 -2.95 -4.18 -7.77
N LEU A 93 -3.69 -3.53 -8.67
CA LEU A 93 -4.59 -4.22 -9.60
C LEU A 93 -4.01 -4.33 -11.01
N GLY A 94 -3.25 -3.33 -11.43
CA GLY A 94 -2.59 -3.34 -12.74
C GLY A 94 -2.34 -1.95 -13.29
N MET A 95 -1.77 -1.93 -14.49
CA MET A 95 -1.47 -0.70 -15.24
C MET A 95 -2.16 -0.74 -16.59
N VAL A 96 -2.81 0.36 -16.94
CA VAL A 96 -3.40 0.60 -18.26
C VAL A 96 -2.57 1.65 -18.99
N SER A 97 -2.27 1.40 -20.27
CA SER A 97 -1.50 2.33 -21.12
C SER A 97 -2.24 2.61 -22.41
N TYR A 98 -2.49 3.89 -22.71
CA TYR A 98 -3.06 4.34 -23.98
C TYR A 98 -2.37 5.60 -24.49
N GLU A 99 -2.56 5.91 -25.77
CA GLU A 99 -1.96 7.08 -26.40
C GLU A 99 -2.93 8.27 -26.38
N LEU A 100 -2.39 9.44 -26.09
CA LEU A 100 -3.06 10.74 -26.16
C LEU A 100 -2.56 11.52 -27.37
N ASP A 101 -3.34 12.50 -27.83
CA ASP A 101 -2.83 13.49 -28.78
C ASP A 101 -1.80 14.44 -28.14
N ALA A 102 -1.25 15.33 -28.97
CA ALA A 102 -0.26 16.31 -28.56
C ALA A 102 -0.79 17.31 -27.49
N ASN A 103 -2.11 17.45 -27.36
CA ASN A 103 -2.75 18.32 -26.38
C ASN A 103 -3.08 17.58 -25.07
N GLY A 104 -2.84 16.26 -25.03
CA GLY A 104 -3.15 15.43 -23.87
C GLY A 104 -4.62 15.10 -23.71
N SER A 105 -5.43 15.25 -24.77
CA SER A 105 -6.79 14.74 -24.86
C SER A 105 -6.81 13.27 -25.28
N ASP A 106 -7.82 12.54 -24.79
CA ASP A 106 -8.13 11.19 -25.28
C ASP A 106 -8.42 11.30 -26.78
N ALA A 107 -7.48 10.82 -27.59
CA ALA A 107 -7.54 10.98 -29.01
C ALA A 107 -7.89 9.65 -29.65
N VAL A 108 -8.94 9.64 -30.49
CA VAL A 108 -9.13 8.58 -31.49
C VAL A 108 -8.06 8.83 -32.55
N ILE A 109 -6.86 8.29 -32.32
CA ILE A 109 -5.76 8.36 -33.30
C ILE A 109 -5.76 7.04 -34.07
N PRO A 110 -5.96 7.08 -35.40
CA PRO A 110 -5.90 5.88 -36.24
C PRO A 110 -4.58 5.13 -36.03
N LEU A 111 -4.66 3.80 -36.05
CA LEU A 111 -3.47 2.95 -36.00
C LEU A 111 -2.57 3.26 -37.22
N PRO A 112 -1.24 3.05 -37.14
CA PRO A 112 -0.35 3.28 -38.29
C PRO A 112 -0.79 2.53 -39.57
N SER A 113 -1.51 1.42 -39.41
CA SER A 113 -2.10 0.62 -40.48
C SER A 113 -3.34 1.24 -41.14
N GLU A 114 -3.96 2.23 -40.52
CA GLU A 114 -5.20 2.89 -40.98
C GLU A 114 -4.92 4.22 -41.70
N VAL A 115 -3.66 4.66 -41.76
CA VAL A 115 -3.26 5.86 -42.49
C VAL A 115 -3.07 5.49 -43.96
N SER A 116 -4.10 5.73 -44.78
CA SER A 116 -4.03 5.55 -46.22
C SER A 116 -2.98 6.48 -46.83
N SER A 117 -2.16 5.93 -47.73
CA SER A 117 -0.92 6.52 -48.26
C SER A 117 -1.09 7.73 -49.17
N GLU A 118 -2.27 8.35 -49.27
CA GLU A 118 -2.54 9.23 -50.41
C GLU A 118 -2.77 10.71 -50.10
N ASN A 119 -2.97 11.18 -48.87
CA ASN A 119 -3.01 12.64 -48.63
C ASN A 119 -2.73 13.04 -47.17
N ASN A 120 -1.43 13.15 -46.78
CA ASN A 120 -0.85 13.85 -45.60
C ASN A 120 0.21 13.09 -44.77
N TRP A 121 1.02 12.23 -45.39
CA TRP A 121 2.10 11.51 -44.69
C TRP A 121 2.96 12.38 -43.75
N ALA A 122 3.30 13.62 -44.13
CA ALA A 122 4.07 14.53 -43.28
C ALA A 122 3.31 15.00 -42.02
N LYS A 123 2.00 15.25 -42.12
CA LYS A 123 1.14 15.69 -41.01
C LYS A 123 0.84 14.51 -40.08
N ASP A 124 0.57 13.34 -40.64
CA ASP A 124 0.31 12.12 -39.87
C ASP A 124 1.58 11.60 -39.20
N SER A 125 2.73 11.64 -39.88
CA SER A 125 4.03 11.35 -39.27
C SER A 125 4.36 12.29 -38.10
N LYS A 126 3.95 13.56 -38.18
CA LYS A 126 4.11 14.54 -37.08
C LYS A 126 3.14 14.27 -35.92
N ARG A 127 1.90 13.87 -36.18
CA ARG A 127 0.94 13.41 -35.14
C ARG A 127 1.41 12.12 -34.48
N ILE A 128 1.95 11.18 -35.24
CA ILE A 128 2.47 9.88 -34.76
C ILE A 128 3.74 10.08 -33.92
N SER A 129 4.65 10.96 -34.35
CA SER A 129 5.87 11.27 -33.59
C SER A 129 5.63 12.09 -32.32
N ASN A 130 4.49 12.81 -32.22
CA ASN A 130 4.08 13.57 -31.03
C ASN A 130 3.14 12.80 -30.08
N ARG A 131 2.95 11.49 -30.26
CA ARG A 131 2.12 10.68 -29.37
C ARG A 131 2.66 10.72 -27.94
N ILE A 132 1.78 11.10 -27.01
CA ILE A 132 2.05 11.07 -25.57
C ILE A 132 1.44 9.77 -25.04
N ARG A 133 2.24 8.93 -24.38
CA ARG A 133 1.71 7.74 -23.71
C ARG A 133 1.20 8.14 -22.34
N LYS A 134 -0.03 7.76 -21.98
CA LYS A 134 -0.54 7.87 -20.62
C LYS A 134 -0.55 6.49 -19.99
N GLU A 135 0.13 6.36 -18.86
CA GLU A 135 0.19 5.14 -18.06
C GLU A 135 -0.55 5.41 -16.75
N VAL A 136 -1.57 4.61 -16.47
CA VAL A 136 -2.41 4.72 -15.27
C VAL A 136 -2.22 3.46 -14.44
N THR A 137 -1.74 3.61 -13.21
CA THR A 137 -1.61 2.48 -12.26
C THR A 137 -2.79 2.47 -11.30
N TYR A 138 -3.42 1.32 -11.13
CA TYR A 138 -4.60 1.15 -10.28
C TYR A 138 -4.32 0.26 -9.08
N TRP A 139 -4.96 0.61 -7.97
CA TRP A 139 -5.03 -0.19 -6.76
C TRP A 139 -6.46 -0.56 -6.41
N VAL A 140 -6.60 -1.70 -5.74
CA VAL A 140 -7.78 -1.99 -4.94
C VAL A 140 -7.75 -1.09 -3.70
N ALA A 141 -8.87 -0.49 -3.33
CA ALA A 141 -8.94 0.41 -2.18
C ALA A 141 -10.20 0.20 -1.33
N GLN A 142 -10.05 0.38 -0.02
CA GLN A 142 -11.15 0.31 0.95
C GLN A 142 -11.44 1.69 1.53
N LEU A 143 -12.73 1.97 1.77
CA LEU A 143 -13.16 3.12 2.54
C LEU A 143 -12.52 3.11 3.94
N ILE A 144 -12.16 4.29 4.42
CA ILE A 144 -11.58 4.48 5.75
C ILE A 144 -12.58 5.14 6.69
N SER A 145 -12.38 4.98 7.99
CA SER A 145 -13.23 5.62 9.00
C SER A 145 -12.94 7.14 9.13
N PRO A 146 -13.86 7.93 9.70
CA PRO A 146 -13.62 9.35 9.97
C PRO A 146 -12.39 9.62 10.87
N GLU A 147 -12.08 8.71 11.80
CA GLU A 147 -10.90 8.78 12.66
C GLU A 147 -9.62 8.61 11.82
N GLN A 148 -9.60 7.60 10.96
CA GLN A 148 -8.50 7.35 10.03
C GLN A 148 -8.31 8.52 9.04
N GLU A 149 -9.41 9.13 8.62
CA GLU A 149 -9.38 10.30 7.74
C GLU A 149 -8.74 11.50 8.44
N SER A 150 -9.12 11.75 9.68
CA SER A 150 -8.54 12.82 10.51
C SER A 150 -7.03 12.65 10.66
N VAL A 151 -6.57 11.41 10.85
CA VAL A 151 -5.14 11.07 10.89
C VAL A 151 -4.47 11.36 9.54
N ARG A 152 -5.07 10.92 8.42
CA ARG A 152 -4.51 11.15 7.08
C ARG A 152 -4.39 12.63 6.73
N ARG A 153 -5.36 13.45 7.13
CA ARG A 153 -5.37 14.89 6.83
C ARG A 153 -4.15 15.63 7.37
N LEU A 154 -3.55 15.13 8.45
CA LEU A 154 -2.28 15.67 8.99
C LEU A 154 -1.11 15.51 8.00
N SER A 155 -1.14 14.45 7.19
CA SER A 155 -0.09 14.16 6.20
C SER A 155 -0.40 14.74 4.82
N PHE A 156 -1.67 14.71 4.39
CA PHE A 156 -2.08 15.02 3.00
C PHE A 156 -2.73 16.40 2.85
N GLY A 157 -3.25 16.97 3.93
CA GLY A 157 -4.14 18.12 3.86
C GLY A 157 -5.57 17.71 3.44
N GLU A 158 -6.38 18.72 3.12
CA GLU A 158 -7.75 18.54 2.63
C GLU A 158 -7.74 18.34 1.10
N PRO A 159 -8.49 17.36 0.56
CA PRO A 159 -8.60 17.15 -0.88
C PRO A 159 -9.36 18.31 -1.54
N ILE A 160 -8.98 18.66 -2.77
CA ILE A 160 -9.66 19.68 -3.56
C ILE A 160 -10.69 18.97 -4.45
N LEU A 161 -11.94 18.93 -4.02
CA LEU A 161 -13.00 18.24 -4.75
C LEU A 161 -13.12 18.72 -6.20
N SER A 162 -13.29 17.78 -7.12
CA SER A 162 -13.49 18.05 -8.53
C SER A 162 -14.75 18.89 -8.75
N THR A 163 -14.69 19.73 -9.78
CA THR A 163 -15.85 20.55 -10.16
C THR A 163 -16.89 19.70 -10.89
N PRO A 164 -18.17 20.10 -10.93
CA PRO A 164 -19.19 19.42 -11.73
C PRO A 164 -18.88 19.37 -13.23
N ALA A 165 -17.98 20.21 -13.74
CA ALA A 165 -17.52 20.15 -15.14
C ALA A 165 -16.53 19.00 -15.40
N GLU A 166 -15.87 18.52 -14.35
CA GLU A 166 -14.92 17.41 -14.38
C GLU A 166 -15.61 16.09 -14.05
N THR A 167 -16.31 16.05 -12.92
CA THR A 167 -17.10 14.89 -12.46
C THR A 167 -18.44 15.38 -11.92
N ASP A 168 -19.54 14.96 -12.56
CA ASP A 168 -20.91 15.35 -12.17
C ASP A 168 -21.67 14.24 -11.44
N MET A 169 -21.29 12.97 -11.63
CA MET A 169 -21.94 11.84 -10.99
C MET A 169 -20.94 10.83 -10.43
N VAL A 170 -21.26 10.32 -9.24
CA VAL A 170 -20.60 9.19 -8.58
C VAL A 170 -21.66 8.12 -8.32
N ARG A 171 -21.39 6.87 -8.68
CA ARG A 171 -22.34 5.75 -8.48
C ARG A 171 -21.66 4.53 -7.87
N TRP A 172 -22.37 3.93 -6.92
CA TRP A 172 -22.09 2.58 -6.43
C TRP A 172 -22.95 1.57 -7.21
N VAL A 173 -22.32 0.58 -7.82
CA VAL A 173 -22.99 -0.44 -8.64
C VAL A 173 -22.33 -1.80 -8.43
N SER A 174 -23.01 -2.90 -8.77
CA SER A 174 -22.36 -4.22 -8.79
C SER A 174 -21.23 -4.26 -9.82
N VAL A 175 -20.32 -5.22 -9.70
CA VAL A 175 -19.19 -5.39 -10.62
C VAL A 175 -19.68 -5.65 -12.05
N GLU A 176 -20.71 -6.47 -12.24
CA GLU A 176 -21.31 -6.76 -13.55
C GLU A 176 -21.90 -5.51 -14.18
N LYS A 177 -22.61 -4.71 -13.37
CA LYS A 177 -23.20 -3.45 -13.83
C LYS A 177 -22.13 -2.42 -14.17
N ALA A 178 -21.02 -2.37 -13.42
CA ALA A 178 -19.88 -1.52 -13.76
C ALA A 178 -19.29 -1.89 -15.13
N ILE A 179 -19.11 -3.18 -15.42
CA ILE A 179 -18.63 -3.67 -16.74
C ILE A 179 -19.57 -3.26 -17.87
N ALA A 180 -20.89 -3.29 -17.63
CA ALA A 180 -21.89 -2.87 -18.60
C ALA A 180 -21.89 -1.36 -18.84
N MET A 181 -21.66 -0.56 -17.79
CA MET A 181 -21.70 0.91 -17.85
C MET A 181 -20.41 1.54 -18.38
N MET A 182 -19.25 0.94 -18.13
CA MET A 182 -17.96 1.52 -18.53
C MET A 182 -17.87 1.74 -20.03
N THR A 183 -17.32 2.89 -20.43
CA THR A 183 -17.19 3.23 -21.84
C THR A 183 -15.95 2.55 -22.45
N ARG A 184 -14.81 2.57 -21.74
CA ARG A 184 -13.53 2.07 -22.26
C ARG A 184 -13.34 0.58 -21.98
N ASN A 185 -12.82 -0.16 -22.97
CA ASN A 185 -12.53 -1.59 -22.81
C ASN A 185 -11.44 -1.87 -21.77
N ASP A 186 -10.48 -0.96 -21.61
CA ASP A 186 -9.42 -1.09 -20.60
C ASP A 186 -9.99 -1.07 -19.17
N ASP A 187 -10.96 -0.19 -18.91
CA ASP A 187 -11.62 -0.12 -17.59
C ASP A 187 -12.49 -1.36 -17.34
N LYS A 188 -13.16 -1.90 -18.39
CA LYS A 188 -13.86 -3.20 -18.32
C LYS A 188 -12.90 -4.35 -18.00
N ASN A 189 -11.72 -4.35 -18.60
CA ASN A 189 -10.70 -5.36 -18.32
C ASN A 189 -10.22 -5.26 -16.88
N LEU A 190 -10.02 -4.05 -16.34
CA LEU A 190 -9.71 -3.84 -14.92
C LEU A 190 -10.84 -4.35 -14.01
N ALA A 191 -12.11 -4.12 -14.35
CA ALA A 191 -13.25 -4.65 -13.60
C ALA A 191 -13.24 -6.19 -13.56
N ARG A 192 -12.90 -6.86 -14.67
CA ARG A 192 -12.74 -8.33 -14.73
C ARG A 192 -11.54 -8.81 -13.91
N THR A 193 -10.43 -8.07 -13.94
CA THR A 193 -9.27 -8.36 -13.07
C THR A 193 -9.65 -8.23 -11.60
N PHE A 194 -10.45 -7.21 -11.25
CA PHE A 194 -10.96 -7.01 -9.91
C PHE A 194 -11.92 -8.13 -9.50
N GLN A 195 -12.79 -8.59 -10.40
CA GLN A 195 -13.66 -9.74 -10.14
C GLN A 195 -12.84 -10.99 -9.77
N LYS A 196 -11.79 -11.31 -10.54
CA LYS A 196 -10.86 -12.40 -10.22
C LYS A 196 -10.14 -12.19 -8.89
N TYR A 197 -9.69 -10.96 -8.62
CA TYR A 197 -9.11 -10.60 -7.33
C TYR A 197 -10.09 -10.88 -6.19
N LEU A 198 -11.38 -10.58 -6.35
CA LEU A 198 -12.35 -10.89 -5.32
C LEU A 198 -12.48 -12.40 -5.09
N GLU A 199 -12.50 -13.21 -6.16
CA GLU A 199 -12.62 -14.67 -6.11
C GLU A 199 -11.44 -15.30 -5.36
N THR A 200 -10.22 -14.86 -5.67
CA THR A 200 -8.99 -15.40 -5.09
C THR A 200 -8.70 -14.83 -3.70
N THR A 201 -8.90 -13.53 -3.52
CA THR A 201 -8.28 -12.77 -2.43
C THR A 201 -9.31 -12.28 -1.41
N ARG A 202 -10.54 -11.97 -1.82
CA ARG A 202 -11.58 -11.49 -0.91
C ARG A 202 -12.31 -12.63 -0.18
N SER A 203 -12.34 -13.81 -0.78
CA SER A 203 -12.68 -15.06 -0.09
C SER A 203 -11.76 -15.32 1.12
N GLN A 204 -10.56 -14.72 1.13
CA GLN A 204 -9.52 -15.01 2.10
C GLN A 204 -9.07 -13.79 2.95
N ARG A 205 -9.76 -12.64 2.92
CA ARG A 205 -9.43 -11.46 3.79
C ARG A 205 -7.99 -10.95 3.64
N ALA A 206 -7.60 -10.45 2.47
CA ALA A 206 -6.27 -9.85 2.26
C ALA A 206 -5.83 -8.83 3.34
N ARG A 207 -4.52 -8.78 3.57
CA ARG A 207 -3.82 -7.94 4.54
C ARG A 207 -2.56 -7.37 3.94
N THR A 208 -2.03 -6.31 4.54
CA THR A 208 -0.83 -5.64 4.02
C THR A 208 0.26 -5.58 5.09
N LEU A 209 1.46 -6.09 4.77
CA LEU A 209 2.67 -5.83 5.55
C LEU A 209 3.58 -4.90 4.78
N ILE A 210 3.94 -3.78 5.39
CA ILE A 210 4.87 -2.80 4.85
C ILE A 210 6.24 -3.00 5.50
N VAL A 211 7.25 -3.39 4.72
CA VAL A 211 8.62 -3.56 5.20
C VAL A 211 9.45 -2.37 4.74
N VAL A 212 10.02 -1.62 5.67
CA VAL A 212 10.78 -0.40 5.39
C VAL A 212 12.22 -0.55 5.87
N ARG A 213 13.19 -0.27 4.98
CA ARG A 213 14.58 -0.12 5.41
C ARG A 213 14.74 1.17 6.19
N ASN A 214 15.40 1.12 7.35
CA ASN A 214 15.71 2.30 8.15
C ASN A 214 16.28 3.46 7.31
N ALA A 215 15.89 4.68 7.66
CA ALA A 215 16.40 5.89 7.04
C ALA A 215 17.92 6.06 7.28
N GLN A 216 18.53 7.02 6.59
CA GLN A 216 19.97 7.21 6.63
C GLN A 216 20.44 7.49 8.06
N SER A 217 21.39 6.69 8.53
CA SER A 217 21.99 6.82 9.87
C SER A 217 23.44 7.25 9.78
N ILE A 218 23.97 7.78 10.88
CA ILE A 218 25.38 8.15 10.99
C ILE A 218 26.22 6.93 10.60
N SER A 219 27.28 7.13 9.81
CA SER A 219 28.19 6.03 9.43
C SER A 219 28.70 5.30 10.66
N SER A 220 28.73 3.96 10.63
CA SER A 220 29.25 3.16 11.75
C SER A 220 30.70 3.49 12.09
N LYS A 221 31.49 3.96 11.11
CA LYS A 221 32.88 4.40 11.31
C LYS A 221 32.99 5.69 12.10
N ASN A 222 31.98 6.56 12.00
CA ASN A 222 31.96 7.89 12.61
C ASN A 222 31.10 7.93 13.88
N TRP A 223 30.62 6.77 14.34
CA TRP A 223 29.78 6.65 15.51
C TRP A 223 30.57 6.05 16.66
N GLN A 224 30.69 6.80 17.76
CA GLN A 224 31.49 6.41 18.93
C GLN A 224 30.67 5.67 20.00
N GLY A 225 29.34 5.68 19.90
CA GLY A 225 28.44 4.99 20.83
C GLY A 225 28.16 3.53 20.45
N SER A 226 27.23 2.90 21.18
CA SER A 226 26.79 1.54 20.87
C SER A 226 26.05 1.45 19.53
N GLN A 227 26.14 0.32 18.83
CA GLN A 227 25.47 0.17 17.52
C GLN A 227 23.93 0.27 17.60
N HIS A 228 23.36 -0.08 18.75
CA HIS A 228 21.92 0.03 19.04
C HIS A 228 21.48 1.50 19.09
N GLN A 229 22.29 2.36 19.70
CA GLN A 229 21.99 3.78 19.88
C GLN A 229 22.30 4.66 18.66
N ARG A 230 22.81 4.08 17.55
CA ARG A 230 23.25 4.85 16.38
C ARG A 230 22.05 5.56 15.70
N PRO A 231 22.00 6.90 15.71
CA PRO A 231 20.81 7.65 15.28
C PRO A 231 20.79 7.91 13.77
N LEU A 232 19.67 8.46 13.31
CA LEU A 232 19.52 9.04 11.98
C LEU A 232 20.41 10.27 11.78
N THR A 233 20.80 10.53 10.53
CA THR A 233 21.36 11.83 10.13
C THR A 233 20.22 12.84 9.91
N PRO A 234 20.50 14.15 9.77
CA PRO A 234 19.47 15.12 9.38
C PRO A 234 18.74 14.74 8.08
N ARG A 235 19.48 14.24 7.08
CA ARG A 235 18.89 13.68 5.85
C ARG A 235 18.03 12.45 6.12
N GLY A 236 18.45 11.59 7.06
CA GLY A 236 17.65 10.46 7.53
C GLY A 236 16.34 10.89 8.19
N ALA A 237 16.35 11.97 8.96
CA ALA A 237 15.13 12.53 9.54
C ALA A 237 14.18 13.08 8.46
N ALA A 238 14.71 13.77 7.44
CA ALA A 238 13.90 14.21 6.29
C ALA A 238 13.31 13.03 5.50
N GLN A 239 14.09 11.95 5.34
CA GLN A 239 13.64 10.68 4.77
C GLN A 239 12.50 10.04 5.57
N ALA A 240 12.60 10.01 6.90
CA ALA A 240 11.57 9.51 7.80
C ALA A 240 10.31 10.38 7.76
N TYR A 241 10.46 11.69 7.63
CA TYR A 241 9.33 12.61 7.43
C TYR A 241 8.58 12.31 6.13
N ALA A 242 9.27 12.23 5.00
CA ALA A 242 8.69 11.91 3.70
C ALA A 242 7.99 10.54 3.67
N LEU A 243 8.50 9.57 4.43
CA LEU A 243 7.89 8.24 4.55
C LEU A 243 6.47 8.29 5.13
N THR A 244 6.16 9.27 5.99
CA THR A 244 4.83 9.44 6.60
C THR A 244 3.74 9.57 5.54
N THR A 245 4.02 10.29 4.44
CA THR A 245 3.09 10.43 3.32
C THR A 245 2.81 9.08 2.66
N GLU A 246 3.85 8.29 2.38
CA GLU A 246 3.67 6.96 1.77
C GLU A 246 2.93 5.98 2.69
N LEU A 247 3.23 5.99 3.99
CA LEU A 247 2.51 5.16 4.97
C LEU A 247 1.03 5.56 5.06
N SER A 248 0.73 6.86 4.94
CA SER A 248 -0.65 7.38 4.98
C SER A 248 -1.53 6.86 3.83
N CYS A 249 -0.93 6.41 2.71
CA CYS A 249 -1.66 5.75 1.62
C CYS A 249 -2.27 4.41 2.06
N TYR A 250 -1.58 3.69 2.95
CA TYR A 250 -1.96 2.34 3.39
C TYR A 250 -2.59 2.32 4.80
N LEU A 251 -2.32 3.34 5.61
CA LEU A 251 -2.77 3.49 7.00
C LEU A 251 -2.46 2.25 7.86
N PRO A 252 -1.17 1.95 8.13
CA PRO A 252 -0.82 0.87 9.03
C PRO A 252 -1.40 1.14 10.43
N ASP A 253 -2.15 0.18 10.94
CA ASP A 253 -2.81 0.17 12.25
C ASP A 253 -1.95 -0.49 13.34
N THR A 254 -0.78 -1.00 12.96
CA THR A 254 0.26 -1.48 13.88
C THR A 254 1.63 -1.17 13.29
N ILE A 255 2.52 -0.64 14.13
CA ILE A 255 3.90 -0.35 13.76
C ILE A 255 4.83 -1.21 14.59
N PHE A 256 5.71 -1.93 13.92
CA PHE A 256 6.78 -2.72 14.52
C PHE A 256 8.13 -2.08 14.22
N SER A 257 9.06 -2.20 15.16
CA SER A 257 10.43 -1.75 14.94
C SER A 257 11.42 -2.66 15.62
N CYS A 258 12.54 -2.87 14.95
CA CYS A 258 13.75 -3.34 15.60
C CYS A 258 14.19 -2.36 16.71
N ASP A 259 14.83 -2.86 17.76
CA ASP A 259 15.32 -2.10 18.93
C ASP A 259 16.42 -1.04 18.62
N PHE A 260 16.96 -1.05 17.40
CA PHE A 260 17.92 -0.03 16.98
C PHE A 260 17.26 1.34 16.86
N THR A 261 17.88 2.36 17.46
CA THR A 261 17.42 3.75 17.46
C THR A 261 17.08 4.26 16.05
N ARG A 262 17.89 3.93 15.03
CA ARG A 262 17.60 4.29 13.63
C ARG A 262 16.32 3.64 13.06
N CYS A 263 15.92 2.43 13.47
CA CYS A 263 14.65 1.82 13.06
C CYS A 263 13.51 2.61 13.71
N ILE A 264 13.57 2.81 15.02
CA ILE A 264 12.55 3.52 15.81
C ILE A 264 12.34 4.95 15.27
N GLN A 265 13.43 5.70 15.09
CA GLN A 265 13.42 7.05 14.54
C GLN A 265 12.88 7.13 13.10
N THR A 266 12.91 6.03 12.33
CA THR A 266 12.35 6.01 10.97
C THR A 266 10.82 6.12 10.98
N PHE A 267 10.15 5.60 12.01
CA PHE A 267 8.69 5.70 12.17
C PHE A 267 8.24 6.73 13.22
N GLN A 268 9.17 7.39 13.91
CA GLN A 268 8.85 8.35 14.96
C GLN A 268 7.89 9.45 14.49
N ASN A 269 8.06 9.97 13.27
CA ASN A 269 7.15 10.98 12.71
C ASN A 269 5.73 10.44 12.52
N TRP A 270 5.59 9.23 11.97
CA TRP A 270 4.30 8.54 11.87
C TRP A 270 3.65 8.41 13.25
N SER A 271 4.35 7.79 14.21
CA SER A 271 3.84 7.61 15.57
C SER A 271 3.41 8.92 16.24
N SER A 272 4.21 9.99 16.08
CA SER A 272 3.87 11.29 16.65
C SER A 272 2.64 11.94 16.01
N THR A 273 2.44 11.71 14.71
CA THR A 273 1.35 12.30 13.92
C THR A 273 0.04 11.58 14.18
N THR A 274 0.07 10.25 14.15
CA THR A 274 -1.13 9.40 14.23
C THR A 274 -1.50 9.05 15.66
N GLY A 275 -0.56 9.15 16.60
CA GLY A 275 -0.71 8.61 17.95
C GLY A 275 -0.45 7.11 18.03
N GLU A 276 -0.13 6.45 16.91
CA GLU A 276 0.18 5.02 16.91
C GLU A 276 1.50 4.75 17.63
N THR A 277 1.45 3.86 18.63
CA THR A 277 2.66 3.53 19.38
C THR A 277 3.48 2.50 18.62
N THR A 278 4.79 2.74 18.51
CA THR A 278 5.71 1.78 17.89
C THR A 278 5.93 0.61 18.86
N CYS A 279 5.51 -0.58 18.46
CA CYS A 279 5.85 -1.83 19.13
C CYS A 279 7.32 -2.18 18.82
N VAL A 280 8.20 -1.85 19.76
CA VAL A 280 9.62 -2.21 19.67
C VAL A 280 9.78 -3.66 20.08
N PHE A 281 10.46 -4.46 19.26
CA PHE A 281 10.87 -5.80 19.65
C PHE A 281 12.39 -5.92 19.68
N ASP A 282 12.89 -6.47 20.77
CA ASP A 282 14.28 -6.81 21.02
C ASP A 282 14.57 -8.23 20.51
N VAL A 283 15.84 -8.52 20.26
CA VAL A 283 16.33 -9.87 19.99
C VAL A 283 16.03 -10.84 21.13
N HIS A 284 15.58 -10.39 22.31
CA HIS A 284 15.19 -11.25 23.43
C HIS A 284 13.68 -11.49 23.55
N ASP A 285 12.86 -10.80 22.75
CA ASP A 285 11.41 -10.90 22.86
C ASP A 285 10.88 -12.20 22.23
N THR A 286 9.93 -12.84 22.91
CA THR A 286 9.13 -13.94 22.36
C THR A 286 8.01 -13.41 21.48
N ALA A 287 7.52 -14.23 20.57
CA ALA A 287 6.34 -13.96 19.75
C ALA A 287 5.16 -13.42 20.59
N GLU A 288 4.86 -14.08 21.71
CA GLU A 288 3.81 -13.70 22.66
C GLU A 288 4.06 -12.33 23.31
N SER A 289 5.31 -12.00 23.64
CA SER A 289 5.69 -10.67 24.16
C SER A 289 5.50 -9.55 23.12
N ILE A 290 5.77 -9.83 21.84
CA ILE A 290 5.58 -8.88 20.75
C ILE A 290 4.08 -8.59 20.55
N LEU A 291 3.24 -9.62 20.55
CA LEU A 291 1.80 -9.48 20.33
C LEU A 291 1.05 -8.92 21.55
N SER A 292 1.44 -9.28 22.78
CA SER A 292 0.84 -8.68 23.99
C SER A 292 1.08 -7.17 24.03
N ARG A 293 2.31 -6.70 23.76
CA ARG A 293 2.59 -5.26 23.69
C ARG A 293 1.81 -4.57 22.57
N SER A 294 1.67 -5.18 21.39
CA SER A 294 0.89 -4.56 20.31
C SER A 294 -0.59 -4.36 20.69
N THR A 295 -1.18 -5.32 21.40
CA THR A 295 -2.57 -5.25 21.88
C THR A 295 -2.77 -4.28 23.04
N GLU A 296 -1.83 -4.25 24.00
CA GLU A 296 -1.80 -3.25 25.08
C GLU A 296 -1.69 -1.83 24.54
N TYR A 297 -0.76 -1.61 23.60
CA TYR A 297 -0.55 -0.30 23.00
C TYR A 297 -1.76 0.18 22.20
N ARG A 298 -2.43 -0.71 21.45
CA ARG A 298 -3.68 -0.37 20.76
C ARG A 298 -4.79 0.03 21.74
N SER A 299 -4.91 -0.69 22.85
CA SER A 299 -5.89 -0.37 23.88
C SER A 299 -5.61 1.03 24.50
N ALA A 300 -4.34 1.35 24.73
CA ALA A 300 -3.93 2.67 25.21
C ALA A 300 -4.11 3.80 24.18
N SER A 301 -3.78 3.55 22.90
CA SER A 301 -3.98 4.49 21.79
C SER A 301 -5.45 4.84 21.63
N ASN A 302 -6.35 3.84 21.66
CA ASN A 302 -7.79 4.05 21.55
C ASN A 302 -8.37 4.87 22.71
N CYS A 303 -7.93 4.62 23.94
CA CYS A 303 -8.29 5.45 25.10
C CYS A 303 -7.79 6.89 24.98
N SER A 304 -6.59 7.10 24.42
CA SER A 304 -6.02 8.43 24.21
C SER A 304 -6.72 9.22 23.08
N ALA A 305 -7.17 8.53 22.03
CA ALA A 305 -7.94 9.14 20.94
C ALA A 305 -9.32 9.61 21.42
N ALA A 306 -9.99 8.84 22.29
CA ALA A 306 -11.25 9.24 22.92
C ALA A 306 -11.11 10.53 23.76
N ASN A 307 -10.01 10.68 24.51
CA ASN A 307 -9.74 11.85 25.34
C ASN A 307 -9.27 13.10 24.56
N ARG A 308 -8.78 12.96 23.31
CA ARG A 308 -8.42 14.11 22.46
C ARG A 308 -9.62 14.87 21.92
N SER A 309 -10.83 14.30 21.98
CA SER A 309 -12.09 14.98 21.64
C SER A 309 -12.47 16.09 22.65
N THR A 310 -11.89 16.06 23.85
CA THR A 310 -12.01 17.11 24.86
C THR A 310 -10.69 17.87 24.96
N GLY A 311 -10.66 19.10 24.44
CA GLY A 311 -9.45 19.88 24.22
C GLY A 311 -8.65 20.23 25.48
N ASN A 312 -7.76 19.35 25.90
CA ASN A 312 -6.68 19.68 26.84
C ASN A 312 -5.35 19.10 26.35
N ARG A 313 -4.49 19.96 25.80
CA ARG A 313 -3.11 19.61 25.42
C ARG A 313 -2.21 19.71 26.67
N SER A 314 -1.98 18.58 27.33
CA SER A 314 -0.80 18.36 28.17
C SER A 314 0.31 17.75 27.31
N THR A 315 1.47 18.41 27.24
CA THR A 315 2.68 17.86 26.63
C THR A 315 3.42 17.00 27.65
N ASP A 316 2.95 15.77 27.83
CA ASP A 316 3.69 14.78 28.61
C ASP A 316 4.71 14.08 27.70
N HIS A 317 5.95 14.53 27.79
CA HIS A 317 7.10 13.80 27.27
C HIS A 317 7.20 12.46 28.03
N LEU A 318 6.76 11.38 27.41
CA LEU A 318 6.97 10.03 27.94
C LEU A 318 8.46 9.72 27.95
N ASN A 319 9.03 9.80 29.15
CA ASN A 319 10.38 9.40 29.49
C ASN A 319 10.42 7.86 29.44
N ILE A 320 10.99 7.29 28.38
CA ILE A 320 11.19 5.85 28.27
C ILE A 320 12.27 5.47 29.29
N SER A 321 11.84 4.98 30.45
CA SER A 321 12.73 4.43 31.47
C SER A 321 13.36 3.15 30.95
N SER A 322 14.66 3.21 30.67
CA SER A 322 15.50 2.06 30.36
C SER A 322 15.66 1.18 31.60
N ASN A 323 14.90 0.08 31.69
CA ASN A 323 15.26 -1.01 32.59
C ASN A 323 16.43 -1.78 31.96
N THR A 324 17.65 -1.33 32.27
CA THR A 324 18.89 -2.02 31.92
C THR A 324 19.06 -3.26 32.80
N THR A 325 18.79 -4.44 32.25
CA THR A 325 19.29 -5.70 32.81
C THR A 325 20.76 -5.85 32.42
N THR A 326 21.63 -5.95 33.41
CA THR A 326 23.09 -6.11 33.30
C THR A 326 23.51 -7.20 32.31
N ALA A 327 24.30 -6.82 31.31
CA ALA A 327 24.83 -7.70 30.27
C ALA A 327 25.99 -8.58 30.79
N ASN A 328 25.78 -9.89 30.78
CA ASN A 328 26.87 -10.86 30.90
C ASN A 328 27.58 -11.06 29.55
N LYS A 329 28.91 -10.92 29.56
CA LYS A 329 29.79 -11.19 28.40
C LYS A 329 29.74 -12.68 28.05
N ALA A 330 29.23 -13.01 26.86
CA ALA A 330 29.41 -14.32 26.24
C ALA A 330 29.85 -14.20 24.76
N SER A 331 30.54 -15.24 24.34
CA SER A 331 31.28 -15.51 23.11
C SER A 331 30.67 -15.00 21.77
N HIS A 332 31.53 -14.46 20.91
CA HIS A 332 31.19 -13.69 19.69
C HIS A 332 30.83 -14.51 18.43
N SER A 333 30.79 -15.85 18.46
CA SER A 333 30.49 -16.66 17.26
C SER A 333 29.12 -17.34 17.25
N SER A 334 28.49 -17.61 18.39
CA SER A 334 27.15 -18.24 18.45
C SER A 334 25.98 -17.24 18.40
N SER A 335 26.20 -15.98 18.79
CA SER A 335 25.14 -14.97 18.95
C SER A 335 24.48 -14.49 17.65
N LYS A 336 25.22 -14.49 16.52
CA LYS A 336 24.70 -14.06 15.21
C LYS A 336 23.67 -15.02 14.64
N SER A 337 23.87 -16.33 14.79
CA SER A 337 22.93 -17.34 14.31
C SER A 337 21.59 -17.23 15.07
N THR A 338 21.66 -17.10 16.39
CA THR A 338 20.50 -16.89 17.26
C THR A 338 19.76 -15.58 16.94
N THR A 339 20.48 -14.49 16.68
CA THR A 339 19.87 -13.19 16.33
C THR A 339 19.13 -13.24 15.00
N ASN A 340 19.67 -13.96 14.01
CA ASN A 340 19.05 -14.12 12.70
C ASN A 340 17.75 -14.94 12.79
N SER A 341 17.79 -16.06 13.53
CA SER A 341 16.60 -16.88 13.79
C SER A 341 15.48 -16.04 14.38
N ARG A 342 15.78 -15.24 15.41
CA ARG A 342 14.76 -14.48 16.14
C ARG A 342 14.09 -13.36 15.35
N PHE A 343 14.82 -12.71 14.43
CA PHE A 343 14.18 -11.76 13.52
C PHE A 343 13.19 -12.46 12.59
N LEU A 344 13.54 -13.65 12.09
CA LEU A 344 12.65 -14.44 11.25
C LEU A 344 11.44 -14.94 12.05
N ASP A 345 11.64 -15.36 13.29
CA ASP A 345 10.56 -15.74 14.21
C ASP A 345 9.59 -14.56 14.43
N ALA A 346 10.11 -13.36 14.74
CA ALA A 346 9.29 -12.16 14.91
C ALA A 346 8.54 -11.78 13.61
N LEU A 347 9.17 -11.90 12.44
CA LEU A 347 8.54 -11.65 11.16
C LEU A 347 7.43 -12.67 10.88
N ALA A 348 7.64 -13.95 11.18
CA ALA A 348 6.63 -15.00 11.06
C ALA A 348 5.44 -14.70 11.98
N THR A 349 5.67 -14.34 13.24
CA THR A 349 4.61 -13.95 14.19
C THR A 349 3.80 -12.74 13.70
N ILE A 350 4.45 -11.73 13.10
CA ILE A 350 3.72 -10.58 12.53
C ILE A 350 2.82 -11.02 11.37
N LEU A 351 3.29 -11.95 10.54
CA LEU A 351 2.50 -12.50 9.43
C LEU A 351 1.33 -13.35 9.93
N GLU A 352 1.53 -14.17 10.97
CA GLU A 352 0.45 -14.92 11.64
C GLU A 352 -0.62 -13.97 12.19
N HIS A 353 -0.21 -12.93 12.91
CA HIS A 353 -1.14 -11.95 13.49
C HIS A 353 -1.96 -11.19 12.43
N LEU A 354 -1.33 -10.88 11.30
CA LEU A 354 -2.04 -10.33 10.15
C LEU A 354 -3.01 -11.37 9.59
N ALA A 355 -2.58 -12.62 9.42
CA ALA A 355 -3.39 -13.71 8.88
C ALA A 355 -4.64 -14.00 9.74
N ASP A 356 -4.50 -13.96 11.07
CA ASP A 356 -5.60 -14.09 12.04
C ASP A 356 -6.62 -12.96 11.94
N GLY A 357 -6.25 -11.86 11.25
CA GLY A 357 -7.12 -10.75 10.96
C GLY A 357 -7.18 -9.68 12.05
N THR A 358 -6.30 -9.77 13.06
CA THR A 358 -6.24 -8.81 14.17
C THR A 358 -5.76 -7.43 13.73
N SER A 359 -4.89 -7.37 12.73
CA SER A 359 -4.47 -6.15 12.04
C SER A 359 -4.85 -6.24 10.57
N ILE A 360 -5.20 -5.11 9.95
CA ILE A 360 -5.49 -5.04 8.52
C ILE A 360 -4.24 -4.64 7.74
N CYS A 361 -3.47 -3.70 8.26
CA CYS A 361 -2.21 -3.26 7.69
C CYS A 361 -1.18 -3.02 8.80
N SER A 362 -0.03 -3.69 8.72
CA SER A 362 1.08 -3.45 9.65
C SER A 362 2.30 -2.91 8.89
N ALA A 363 3.17 -2.16 9.57
CA ALA A 363 4.46 -1.77 9.03
C ALA A 363 5.61 -2.16 9.97
N ILE A 364 6.77 -2.49 9.41
CA ILE A 364 7.97 -2.87 10.16
C ILE A 364 9.22 -2.15 9.64
N ALA A 365 9.98 -1.53 10.55
CA ALA A 365 11.27 -0.92 10.25
C ALA A 365 12.39 -1.93 10.47
N VAL A 366 13.20 -2.15 9.43
CA VAL A 366 14.27 -3.14 9.41
C VAL A 366 15.61 -2.54 9.00
N THR A 367 16.69 -3.16 9.47
CA THR A 367 18.06 -2.86 9.03
C THR A 367 18.38 -3.52 7.69
N ARG A 368 19.47 -3.10 7.04
CA ARG A 368 19.95 -3.76 5.80
C ARG A 368 20.24 -5.26 5.98
N SER A 369 20.79 -5.66 7.14
CA SER A 369 21.06 -7.07 7.44
C SER A 369 19.77 -7.87 7.62
N GLN A 370 18.78 -7.32 8.32
CA GLN A 370 17.47 -7.95 8.47
C GLN A 370 16.73 -8.05 7.13
N LEU A 371 16.87 -7.06 6.25
CA LEU A 371 16.32 -7.14 4.89
C LEU A 371 16.90 -8.33 4.11
N ALA A 372 18.20 -8.62 4.28
CA ALA A 372 18.84 -9.78 3.66
C ALA A 372 18.41 -11.12 4.27
N LEU A 373 17.94 -11.13 5.52
CA LEU A 373 17.30 -12.30 6.12
C LEU A 373 15.89 -12.49 5.59
N ALA A 374 15.08 -11.42 5.53
CA ALA A 374 13.75 -11.45 4.94
C ALA A 374 13.79 -11.93 3.47
N ALA A 375 14.87 -11.62 2.74
CA ALA A 375 15.12 -12.10 1.38
C ALA A 375 15.23 -13.63 1.25
N GLN A 376 15.56 -14.34 2.32
CA GLN A 376 15.66 -15.80 2.34
C GLN A 376 14.33 -16.46 2.66
N PHE A 377 13.38 -15.72 3.24
CA PHE A 377 12.13 -16.26 3.77
C PHE A 377 10.90 -15.81 2.96
N LEU A 378 10.74 -14.51 2.70
CA LEU A 378 9.54 -13.99 2.03
C LEU A 378 9.28 -14.57 0.63
N PRO A 379 10.30 -14.80 -0.23
CA PRO A 379 10.05 -15.42 -1.54
C PRO A 379 9.48 -16.84 -1.46
N GLU A 380 9.71 -17.58 -0.36
CA GLU A 380 9.17 -18.93 -0.16
C GLU A 380 7.66 -18.91 0.10
N LEU A 381 7.13 -17.77 0.56
CA LEU A 381 5.71 -17.55 0.82
C LEU A 381 4.94 -17.05 -0.42
N ALA A 382 5.62 -16.85 -1.56
CA ALA A 382 4.99 -16.29 -2.75
C ALA A 382 4.02 -17.27 -3.40
N GLN A 383 2.87 -16.77 -3.86
CA GLN A 383 1.85 -17.56 -4.55
C GLN A 383 2.37 -18.19 -5.85
N ASP A 384 3.27 -17.49 -6.54
CA ASP A 384 3.78 -17.88 -7.83
C ASP A 384 5.25 -17.44 -8.04
N THR A 385 5.88 -18.01 -9.06
CA THR A 385 7.28 -17.75 -9.41
C THR A 385 7.54 -16.28 -9.79
N LYS A 386 6.56 -15.58 -10.36
CA LYS A 386 6.70 -14.17 -10.75
C LYS A 386 6.76 -13.28 -9.50
N THR A 387 5.91 -13.54 -8.51
CA THR A 387 5.90 -12.85 -7.22
C THR A 387 7.16 -13.18 -6.42
N ALA A 388 7.59 -14.44 -6.39
CA ALA A 388 8.87 -14.85 -5.78
C ALA A 388 10.07 -14.13 -6.41
N HIS A 389 10.09 -14.03 -7.74
CA HIS A 389 11.14 -13.31 -8.47
C HIS A 389 11.11 -11.81 -8.17
N ALA A 390 9.92 -11.18 -8.16
CA ALA A 390 9.79 -9.76 -7.83
C ALA A 390 10.28 -9.44 -6.41
N LEU A 391 9.93 -10.28 -5.42
CA LEU A 391 10.46 -10.21 -4.06
C LEU A 391 11.99 -10.33 -4.05
N SER A 392 12.53 -11.36 -4.71
CA SER A 392 13.96 -11.60 -4.79
C SER A 392 14.71 -10.43 -5.44
N GLU A 393 14.15 -9.82 -6.48
CA GLU A 393 14.74 -8.65 -7.13
C GLU A 393 14.75 -7.40 -6.23
N ILE A 394 13.66 -7.17 -5.50
CA ILE A 394 13.54 -6.05 -4.55
C ILE A 394 14.51 -6.23 -3.38
N LEU A 395 14.64 -7.46 -2.89
CA LEU A 395 15.40 -7.82 -1.70
C LEU A 395 16.88 -8.16 -2.00
N SER A 396 17.26 -8.31 -3.27
CA SER A 396 18.63 -8.64 -3.69
C SER A 396 19.65 -7.61 -3.20
N ALA A 397 20.74 -8.11 -2.59
CA ALA A 397 21.80 -7.27 -2.01
C ALA A 397 22.48 -6.32 -3.01
N LYS A 398 22.50 -6.66 -4.32
CA LYS A 398 23.08 -5.82 -5.39
C LYS A 398 22.18 -4.63 -5.75
N LYS A 399 20.86 -4.75 -5.59
CA LYS A 399 19.84 -3.71 -5.84
C LYS A 399 19.10 -3.33 -4.55
N SER A 400 19.77 -3.45 -3.38
CA SER A 400 19.11 -3.31 -2.08
C SER A 400 18.36 -1.98 -1.99
N LEU A 401 17.16 -2.01 -1.40
CA LEU A 401 16.35 -0.81 -1.14
C LEU A 401 17.20 0.34 -0.60
N SER A 402 17.03 1.52 -1.16
CA SER A 402 17.63 2.75 -0.64
C SER A 402 17.19 3.02 0.81
N HIS A 403 17.89 3.90 1.52
CA HIS A 403 17.46 4.33 2.85
C HIS A 403 16.02 4.87 2.79
N SER A 404 15.22 4.56 3.82
CA SER A 404 13.78 4.83 3.95
C SER A 404 12.87 4.25 2.88
N HIS A 405 13.41 3.52 1.89
CA HIS A 405 12.59 2.82 0.91
C HIS A 405 12.10 1.51 1.50
N GLY A 406 10.96 1.06 1.00
CA GLY A 406 10.31 -0.15 1.46
C GLY A 406 9.57 -0.85 0.34
N PHE A 407 8.72 -1.78 0.75
CA PHE A 407 7.73 -2.42 -0.10
C PHE A 407 6.54 -2.84 0.77
N ALA A 408 5.35 -2.80 0.19
CA ALA A 408 4.15 -3.41 0.73
C ALA A 408 4.00 -4.80 0.08
N ILE A 409 3.76 -5.83 0.89
CA ILE A 409 3.28 -7.12 0.41
C ILE A 409 1.80 -7.26 0.73
N THR A 410 1.03 -7.77 -0.23
CA THR A 410 -0.32 -8.26 0.01
C THR A 410 -0.20 -9.70 0.43
N ILE A 411 -0.72 -10.02 1.61
CA ILE A 411 -0.77 -11.38 2.13
C ILE A 411 -2.22 -11.83 2.22
N VAL A 412 -2.39 -13.14 2.04
CA VAL A 412 -3.69 -13.77 2.06
C VAL A 412 -3.60 -15.00 2.98
N PRO A 413 -4.39 -15.05 4.07
CA PRO A 413 -4.47 -16.20 4.97
C PRO A 413 -4.71 -17.51 4.21
N THR A 414 -3.99 -18.56 4.58
CA THR A 414 -4.25 -19.92 4.07
C THR A 414 -5.48 -20.49 4.79
N SER A 415 -6.44 -21.04 4.04
CA SER A 415 -7.59 -21.74 4.64
C SER A 415 -7.15 -23.05 5.29
N ASP A 416 -7.75 -23.41 6.42
CA ASP A 416 -7.43 -24.59 7.25
C ASP A 416 -7.27 -25.90 6.45
N GLU A 417 -8.00 -26.08 5.34
CA GLU A 417 -7.99 -27.31 4.53
C GLU A 417 -6.71 -27.56 3.70
N LEU A 418 -5.87 -26.53 3.49
CA LEU A 418 -4.59 -26.62 2.76
C LEU A 418 -3.38 -26.38 3.67
N SER A 419 -3.60 -26.31 4.99
CA SER A 419 -2.55 -26.11 5.97
C SER A 419 -1.61 -27.32 6.04
N ASN A 420 -0.53 -27.27 5.25
CA ASN A 420 0.73 -27.69 5.83
C ASN A 420 0.95 -26.75 7.01
N ALA A 421 1.02 -27.28 8.23
CA ALA A 421 0.98 -26.57 9.52
C ALA A 421 2.06 -25.47 9.74
N HIS A 422 2.79 -25.08 8.71
CA HIS A 422 3.98 -24.22 8.74
C HIS A 422 3.84 -22.93 7.90
N THR A 423 2.70 -22.67 7.25
CA THR A 423 2.55 -21.48 6.39
C THR A 423 1.19 -20.78 6.59
N PRO A 424 1.13 -19.72 7.42
CA PRO A 424 -0.12 -19.06 7.81
C PRO A 424 -0.73 -18.17 6.71
N CYS A 425 0.08 -17.78 5.73
CA CYS A 425 -0.34 -16.88 4.65
C CYS A 425 0.48 -17.09 3.38
N ILE A 426 -0.09 -16.66 2.26
CA ILE A 426 0.57 -16.60 0.96
C ILE A 426 0.71 -15.13 0.54
N ILE A 427 1.85 -14.76 -0.04
CA ILE A 427 2.09 -13.44 -0.62
C ILE A 427 1.61 -13.44 -2.07
N THR A 428 0.63 -12.61 -2.39
CA THR A 428 0.07 -12.52 -3.76
C THR A 428 0.70 -11.39 -4.56
N ASP A 429 1.05 -10.29 -3.90
CA ASP A 429 1.50 -9.08 -4.58
C ASP A 429 2.58 -8.33 -3.80
N ILE A 430 3.34 -7.53 -4.53
CA ILE A 430 4.34 -6.62 -3.97
C ILE A 430 4.29 -5.26 -4.66
N THR A 431 4.28 -4.19 -3.87
CA THR A 431 4.37 -2.80 -4.34
C THR A 431 5.58 -2.13 -3.71
N ARG A 432 6.42 -1.45 -4.50
CA ARG A 432 7.53 -0.67 -3.96
C ARG A 432 7.02 0.59 -3.26
N ILE A 433 7.62 0.93 -2.13
CA ILE A 433 7.39 2.18 -1.42
C ILE A 433 8.66 3.03 -1.54
N THR A 434 8.53 4.18 -2.20
CA THR A 434 9.67 5.05 -2.53
C THR A 434 9.36 6.47 -2.09
N PRO A 435 9.60 6.82 -0.81
CA PRO A 435 9.33 8.17 -0.31
C PRO A 435 10.13 9.20 -1.09
N ILE A 436 9.46 10.29 -1.46
CA ILE A 436 10.08 11.39 -2.20
C ILE A 436 10.65 12.38 -1.19
N VAL A 437 11.98 12.47 -1.16
CA VAL A 437 12.71 13.36 -0.24
C VAL A 437 13.13 14.59 -1.02
N TYR A 438 12.80 15.75 -0.46
CA TYR A 438 13.09 17.07 -1.04
C TYR A 438 14.42 17.63 -0.56
#